data_AF-A0A5M3XUP0-F1
#
_entry.id   AF-A0A5M3XUP0-F1
#
_cell.length_a   1.000
_cell.length_b   1.000
_cell.length_c   1.000
_cell.angle_alpha   90.00
_cell.angle_beta   90.00
_cell.angle_gamma   90.00
#
_symmetry.space_group_name_H-M   'P 1'
#
loop_
_entity.id
_entity.type
_entity.pdbx_description
1 polymer ?
#
loop_
_entity_poly.entity_id
_entity_poly.type
_entity_poly.pdbx_seq_one_letter_code
_entity_poly.pdbx_strand_id
1 'polypeptide(L)'
;MTDLPPPDIDLQEITTRHHIARHLLTALSASTLTLADLWNSIHAALDDIPALCAEILRMRDDMTALYHSRADLLAAARATLSADHAGEADPLYYLRDELTQHTPPPSDDQGNAW
;
A
#
# COMPACT_ATOMS: atom_id res chain seq x y z
N MET A 1 -9.38 11.41 -15.89
CA MET A 1 -8.01 11.18 -15.42
C MET A 1 -7.98 9.71 -15.06
N THR A 2 -7.44 8.87 -15.95
CA THR A 2 -7.45 7.40 -15.82
C THR A 2 -6.55 6.99 -14.67
N ASP A 3 -7.17 6.54 -13.58
CA ASP A 3 -6.49 5.96 -12.42
C ASP A 3 -6.06 4.54 -12.82
N LEU A 4 -4.88 4.44 -13.44
CA LEU A 4 -4.31 3.15 -13.79
C LEU A 4 -3.89 2.49 -12.46
N PRO A 5 -4.26 1.21 -12.20
CA PRO A 5 -3.76 0.54 -11.01
C PRO A 5 -2.23 0.62 -11.00
N PRO A 6 -1.64 1.02 -9.86
CA PRO A 6 -0.19 1.18 -9.77
C PRO A 6 0.49 -0.15 -10.11
N PRO A 7 1.67 -0.11 -10.75
CA PRO A 7 2.38 -1.32 -11.13
C PRO A 7 2.63 -2.18 -9.89
N ASP A 8 2.34 -3.47 -10.00
CA ASP A 8 2.60 -4.45 -8.96
C ASP A 8 4.12 -4.58 -8.76
N ILE A 9 4.64 -4.02 -7.66
CA ILE A 9 6.06 -4.01 -7.36
C ILE A 9 6.42 -5.29 -6.62
N ASP A 10 7.18 -6.17 -7.29
CA ASP A 10 7.72 -7.37 -6.66
C ASP A 10 8.89 -7.03 -5.72
N LEU A 11 8.58 -6.88 -4.43
CA LEU A 11 9.57 -6.65 -3.37
C LEU A 11 10.62 -7.76 -3.26
N GLN A 12 10.27 -9.00 -3.65
CA GLN A 12 11.18 -10.13 -3.64
C GLN A 12 12.21 -10.01 -4.77
N GLU A 13 11.78 -9.54 -5.95
CA GLU A 13 12.67 -9.25 -7.05
C GLU A 13 13.67 -8.13 -6.69
N ILE A 14 13.18 -7.03 -6.10
CA ILE A 14 14.03 -5.91 -5.68
C ILE A 14 15.04 -6.36 -4.61
N THR A 15 14.59 -7.15 -3.63
CA THR A 15 15.46 -7.69 -2.58
C THR A 15 16.53 -8.61 -3.17
N THR A 16 16.15 -9.44 -4.15
CA THR A 16 17.08 -10.33 -4.88
C THR A 16 18.15 -9.51 -5.61
N ARG A 17 17.75 -8.46 -6.34
CA ARG A 17 18.68 -7.59 -7.07
C ARG A 17 19.62 -6.82 -6.14
N HIS A 18 19.12 -6.32 -5.01
CA HIS A 18 19.93 -5.68 -3.98
C HIS A 18 20.98 -6.64 -3.38
N HIS A 19 20.60 -7.88 -3.08
CA HIS A 19 21.53 -8.90 -2.58
C HIS A 19 22.61 -9.25 -3.60
N ILE A 20 22.25 -9.39 -4.88
CA ILE A 20 23.21 -9.60 -5.97
C ILE A 20 24.21 -8.45 -6.04
N ALA A 21 23.74 -7.19 -6.00
CA ALA A 21 24.62 -6.03 -6.00
C ALA A 21 25.57 -5.99 -4.79
N ARG A 22 25.08 -6.28 -3.57
CA ARG A 22 25.93 -6.40 -2.37
C ARG A 22 26.95 -7.54 -2.47
N HIS A 23 26.55 -8.69 -3.02
CA HIS A 23 27.42 -9.84 -3.19
C HIS A 23 28.54 -9.53 -4.20
N LEU A 24 28.22 -8.86 -5.31
CA LEU A 24 29.20 -8.42 -6.31
C LEU A 24 30.17 -7.37 -5.75
N LEU A 25 29.69 -6.41 -4.96
CA LEU A 25 30.54 -5.46 -4.22
C LEU A 25 31.48 -6.15 -3.23
N THR A 26 31.04 -7.26 -2.63
CA THR A 26 31.86 -8.04 -1.70
C THR A 26 32.90 -8.88 -2.45
N ALA A 27 32.52 -9.49 -3.59
CA ALA A 27 33.42 -10.22 -4.48
C ALA A 27 34.49 -9.31 -5.12
N LEU A 28 34.18 -8.02 -5.32
CA LEU A 28 35.12 -6.98 -5.74
C LEU A 28 36.31 -6.82 -4.77
N SER A 29 36.08 -7.05 -3.47
CA SER A 29 37.16 -7.01 -2.47
C SER A 29 38.12 -8.20 -2.61
N ALA A 30 37.77 -9.21 -3.42
CA ALA A 30 38.49 -10.46 -3.52
C ALA A 30 39.05 -10.77 -4.93
N SER A 31 38.50 -10.27 -6.05
CA SER A 31 39.04 -10.53 -7.43
C SER A 31 38.42 -9.68 -8.58
N THR A 32 39.04 -9.84 -9.76
CA THR A 32 38.98 -9.12 -11.06
C THR A 32 37.61 -9.04 -11.78
N LEU A 33 36.65 -8.28 -11.25
CA LEU A 33 35.49 -7.82 -12.05
C LEU A 33 35.88 -6.57 -12.87
N THR A 34 35.32 -6.37 -14.06
CA THR A 34 35.54 -5.11 -14.79
C THR A 34 34.76 -3.97 -14.14
N LEU A 35 35.29 -2.74 -14.21
CA LEU A 35 34.63 -1.55 -13.66
C LEU A 35 33.23 -1.31 -14.27
N ALA A 36 33.01 -1.76 -15.51
CA ALA A 36 31.72 -1.63 -16.20
C ALA A 36 30.64 -2.54 -15.59
N ASP A 37 30.97 -3.79 -15.25
CA ASP A 37 30.05 -4.74 -14.62
C ASP A 37 29.62 -4.28 -13.22
N LEU A 38 30.56 -3.65 -12.50
CA LEU A 38 30.29 -3.01 -11.21
C LEU A 38 29.30 -1.85 -11.36
N TRP A 39 29.56 -0.95 -12.31
CA TRP A 39 28.73 0.23 -12.51
C TRP A 39 27.29 -0.13 -12.92
N ASN A 40 27.14 -1.11 -13.81
CA ASN A 40 25.83 -1.64 -14.21
C ASN A 40 25.07 -2.26 -13.03
N SER A 41 25.76 -3.03 -12.17
CA SER A 41 25.12 -3.64 -11.00
C SER A 41 24.69 -2.60 -9.95
N ILE A 42 25.51 -1.56 -9.72
CA ILE A 42 25.16 -0.46 -8.82
C ILE A 42 23.96 0.31 -9.39
N HIS A 43 23.96 0.65 -10.67
CA HIS A 43 22.83 1.31 -11.31
C HIS A 43 21.55 0.50 -11.20
N ALA A 44 21.60 -0.80 -11.54
CA ALA A 44 20.43 -1.67 -11.46
C ALA A 44 19.85 -1.77 -10.04
N ALA A 45 20.69 -1.73 -9.00
CA ALA A 45 20.23 -1.72 -7.61
C ALA A 45 19.71 -0.36 -7.13
N LEU A 46 20.18 0.75 -7.70
CA LEU A 46 19.71 2.10 -7.39
C LEU A 46 18.41 2.43 -8.14
N ASP A 47 18.20 1.87 -9.32
CA ASP A 47 16.98 2.06 -10.13
C ASP A 47 15.71 1.55 -9.42
N ASP A 48 15.84 0.66 -8.44
CA ASP A 48 14.71 0.16 -7.64
C ASP A 48 14.27 1.12 -6.53
N ILE A 49 15.12 2.08 -6.14
CA ILE A 49 14.84 2.98 -5.02
C ILE A 49 13.57 3.82 -5.26
N PRO A 50 13.37 4.46 -6.43
CA PRO A 50 12.14 5.20 -6.69
C PRO A 50 10.87 4.35 -6.58
N ALA A 51 10.92 3.10 -7.06
CA ALA A 51 9.79 2.17 -6.97
C ALA A 51 9.48 1.81 -5.51
N LEU A 52 10.50 1.48 -4.71
CA LEU A 52 10.34 1.23 -3.27
C LEU A 52 9.79 2.46 -2.53
N CYS A 53 10.27 3.66 -2.85
CA CYS A 53 9.76 4.89 -2.25
C CYS A 53 8.28 5.11 -2.59
N ALA A 54 7.87 4.86 -3.84
CA ALA A 54 6.47 4.95 -4.25
C ALA A 54 5.60 3.95 -3.47
N GLU A 55 6.08 2.71 -3.30
CA GLU A 55 5.35 1.68 -2.56
C GLU A 55 5.23 1.99 -1.07
N ILE A 56 6.29 2.52 -0.45
CA ILE A 56 6.24 2.99 0.95
C ILE A 56 5.23 4.13 1.12
N LEU A 57 5.21 5.08 0.18
CA LEU A 57 4.24 6.18 0.20
C LEU A 57 2.81 5.66 0.04
N ARG A 58 2.59 4.73 -0.90
CA ARG A 58 1.30 4.06 -1.11
C ARG A 58 0.83 3.36 0.17
N MET A 59 1.69 2.53 0.76
CA MET A 59 1.35 1.80 1.99
C MET A 59 1.08 2.75 3.17
N ARG A 60 1.79 3.88 3.25
CA ARG A 60 1.51 4.92 4.26
C ARG A 60 0.15 5.56 4.04
N ASP A 61 -0.22 5.86 2.80
CA ASP A 61 -1.49 6.47 2.47
C ASP A 61 -2.65 5.48 2.72
N ASP A 62 -2.48 4.21 2.39
CA ASP A 62 -3.42 3.11 2.73
C ASP A 62 -3.60 2.97 4.25
N MET A 63 -2.51 2.94 5.02
CA MET A 63 -2.56 2.90 6.48
C MET A 63 -3.29 4.12 7.06
N THR A 64 -3.06 5.30 6.49
CA THR A 64 -3.72 6.53 6.92
C THR A 64 -5.22 6.47 6.66
N ALA A 65 -5.64 5.98 5.48
CA ALA A 65 -7.05 5.76 5.16
C ALA A 65 -7.72 4.75 6.11
N LEU A 66 -7.05 3.63 6.41
CA LEU A 66 -7.54 2.64 7.37
C LEU A 66 -7.67 3.20 8.79
N TYR A 67 -6.71 4.03 9.23
CA TYR A 67 -6.80 4.67 10.54
C TYR A 67 -7.95 5.66 10.62
N HIS A 68 -8.20 6.43 9.55
CA HIS A 68 -9.37 7.30 9.47
C HIS A 68 -10.67 6.51 9.53
N SER A 69 -10.83 5.48 8.69
CA SER A 69 -12.04 4.64 8.70
C SER A 69 -12.32 4.01 10.06
N ARG A 70 -11.28 3.55 10.74
CA ARG A 70 -11.42 3.04 12.11
C ARG A 70 -11.87 4.13 13.09
N ALA A 71 -11.33 5.34 12.99
CA ALA A 71 -11.69 6.45 13.86
C ALA A 71 -13.14 6.88 13.63
N ASP A 72 -13.57 6.94 12.37
CA ASP A 72 -14.93 7.32 11.97
C ASP A 72 -15.95 6.27 12.45
N LEU A 73 -15.68 4.97 12.24
CA LEU A 73 -16.50 3.89 12.79
C LEU A 73 -16.59 3.92 14.33
N LEU A 74 -15.48 4.22 15.02
CA LEU A 74 -15.49 4.35 16.48
C LEU A 74 -16.32 5.55 16.93
N ALA A 75 -16.27 6.67 16.19
CA ALA A 75 -17.10 7.83 16.44
C ALA A 75 -18.58 7.51 16.23
N ALA A 76 -18.93 6.84 15.13
CA ALA A 76 -20.29 6.40 14.83
C ALA A 76 -20.85 5.43 15.90
N ALA A 77 -20.03 4.49 16.38
CA ALA A 77 -20.41 3.59 17.47
C ALA A 77 -20.66 4.35 18.78
N ARG A 78 -19.82 5.35 19.11
CA ARG A 78 -20.03 6.21 20.29
C ARG A 78 -21.27 7.08 20.15
N ALA A 79 -21.52 7.64 18.97
CA ALA A 79 -22.72 8.41 18.67
C ALA A 79 -23.98 7.55 18.83
N THR A 80 -23.97 6.32 18.31
CA THR A 80 -25.05 5.33 18.47
C THR A 80 -25.37 5.07 19.95
N LEU A 81 -24.35 4.79 20.77
CA LEU A 81 -24.56 4.55 22.20
C LEU A 81 -25.10 5.78 22.94
N SER A 82 -24.64 6.97 22.57
CA SER A 82 -25.13 8.23 23.15
C SER A 82 -26.58 8.50 22.76
N ALA A 83 -26.94 8.24 21.50
CA ALA A 83 -28.29 8.41 20.97
C ALA A 83 -29.28 7.42 21.62
N ASP A 84 -28.87 6.17 21.81
CA ASP A 84 -29.65 5.16 22.53
C ASP A 84 -29.94 5.59 23.97
N HIS A 85 -28.91 6.09 24.67
CA HIS A 85 -29.08 6.60 26.03
C HIS A 85 -29.98 7.84 26.11
N ALA A 86 -29.98 8.67 25.07
CA ALA A 86 -30.85 9.84 24.97
C ALA A 86 -32.29 9.50 24.55
N GLY A 87 -32.60 8.24 24.22
CA GLY A 87 -33.92 7.80 23.79
C GLY A 87 -34.26 8.24 22.36
N GLU A 88 -33.26 8.45 21.51
CA GLU A 88 -33.48 8.73 20.10
C GLU A 88 -34.19 7.55 19.42
N ALA A 89 -35.04 7.84 18.43
CA ALA A 89 -35.89 6.83 17.80
C ALA A 89 -35.12 5.82 16.92
N ASP A 90 -33.99 6.25 16.35
CA ASP A 90 -33.14 5.40 15.50
C ASP A 90 -31.63 5.64 15.76
N PRO A 91 -31.11 5.20 16.92
CA PRO A 91 -29.70 5.37 17.27
C PRO A 91 -28.74 4.66 16.30
N LEU A 92 -29.19 3.57 15.67
CA LEU A 92 -28.40 2.78 14.72
C LEU A 92 -28.21 3.47 13.37
N TYR A 93 -28.85 4.62 13.15
CA TYR A 93 -28.63 5.45 11.97
C TYR A 93 -27.15 5.78 11.77
N TYR A 94 -26.47 6.27 12.82
CA TYR A 94 -25.06 6.70 12.73
C TYR A 94 -24.13 5.58 12.27
N LEU A 95 -24.29 4.37 12.80
CA LEU A 95 -23.45 3.23 12.42
C LEU A 95 -23.73 2.76 10.98
N ARG A 96 -25.00 2.75 10.55
CA ARG A 96 -25.36 2.35 9.18
C ARG A 96 -24.88 3.35 8.14
N ASP A 97 -24.98 4.65 8.45
CA ASP A 97 -24.46 5.72 7.60
C ASP A 97 -22.94 5.55 7.39
N GLU A 98 -22.19 5.40 8.47
CA GLU A 98 -20.74 5.21 8.41
C GLU A 98 -20.33 3.93 7.66
N LEU A 99 -21.04 2.81 7.86
CA LEU A 99 -20.81 1.58 7.11
C LEU A 99 -21.11 1.72 5.62
N THR A 100 -22.10 2.54 5.25
CA THR A 100 -22.43 2.82 3.85
C THR A 100 -21.33 3.65 3.19
N GLN A 101 -20.74 4.59 3.93
CA GLN A 101 -19.61 5.42 3.47
C GLN A 101 -18.31 4.62 3.30
N HIS A 102 -18.10 3.57 4.09
CA HIS A 102 -16.92 2.70 4.00
C HIS A 102 -17.08 1.45 3.12
N THR A 103 -18.25 1.24 2.51
CA THR A 103 -18.43 0.15 1.55
C THR A 103 -17.86 0.58 0.20
N PRO A 104 -16.82 -0.09 -0.34
CA PRO A 104 -16.33 0.22 -1.67
C PRO A 104 -17.46 0.01 -2.70
N PRO A 105 -17.58 0.85 -3.74
CA PRO A 105 -18.51 0.57 -4.83
C PRO A 105 -18.19 -0.82 -5.41
N PRO A 106 -19.21 -1.57 -5.88
CA PRO A 106 -18.98 -2.86 -6.51
C PRO A 106 -17.96 -2.70 -7.64
N SER A 107 -16.92 -3.53 -7.62
CA SER A 107 -15.90 -3.52 -8.68
C SER A 107 -16.56 -4.00 -9.97
N ASP A 108 -16.60 -3.15 -11.00
CA ASP A 108 -17.18 -3.43 -12.32
C ASP A 108 -16.45 -4.57 -13.12
N ASP A 109 -15.57 -5.33 -12.48
CA ASP A 109 -14.70 -6.34 -13.12
C ASP A 109 -15.29 -7.77 -13.16
N GLN A 110 -16.58 -7.93 -12.86
CA GLN A 110 -17.31 -9.19 -13.06
C GLN A 110 -18.10 -9.13 -14.37
N GLY A 111 -17.41 -9.05 -15.51
CA GLY A 111 -18.10 -8.88 -16.79
C GLY A 111 -17.31 -9.10 -18.06
N ASN A 112 -16.60 -10.23 -18.22
CA ASN A 112 -16.57 -11.01 -19.47
C ASN A 112 -15.58 -12.20 -19.39
N ALA A 113 -16.12 -13.39 -19.13
CA ALA A 113 -15.47 -14.64 -19.50
C ALA A 113 -16.54 -15.69 -19.77
N TRP A 114 -17.18 -15.60 -20.94
CA TRP A 114 -17.79 -16.72 -21.66
C TRP A 114 -17.66 -16.45 -23.16
#